data_AF-A0A1B6IUZ8-F1
#
_entry.id   AF-A0A1B6IUZ8-F1
#
_cell.length_a   1.000
_cell.length_b   1.000
_cell.length_c   1.000
_cell.angle_alpha   90.00
_cell.angle_beta   90.00
_cell.angle_gamma   90.00
#
_symmetry.space_group_name_H-M   'P 1'
#
loop_
_entity.id
_entity.type
_entity.pdbx_description
1 polymer ?
#
loop_
_entity_poly.entity_id
_entity_poly.type
_entity_poly.pdbx_seq_one_letter_code
_entity_poly.pdbx_strand_id
1 'polypeptide(L)'
;DIDIIPSAHLAENLDAFLKTTHCTGNCAYVIPTYELDERVRFPRNKTDLIRLANKGLAQPFHHKVFIYNQFATNFSRWEDDFSETVHVSHNVTNFEFLYEPFYVAPDTVPLHDERFLGYG
;
A
#
# COMPACT_ATOMS: atom_id res chain seq x y z
N ASP A 1 -18.09 2.61 11.08
CA ASP A 1 -17.17 1.49 10.89
C ASP A 1 -15.86 2.02 10.36
N ILE A 2 -14.72 1.43 10.72
CA ILE A 2 -13.39 1.84 10.20
C ILE A 2 -12.66 0.56 9.80
N ASP A 3 -12.57 0.31 8.50
CA ASP A 3 -11.93 -0.90 7.97
C ASP A 3 -10.41 -0.76 7.88
N ILE A 4 -9.91 0.45 7.62
CA ILE A 4 -8.49 0.73 7.38
C ILE A 4 -8.06 1.96 8.19
N ILE A 5 -6.90 1.86 8.83
CA ILE A 5 -6.31 2.93 9.64
C ILE A 5 -5.01 3.39 8.97
N PRO A 6 -4.85 4.69 8.63
CA PRO A 6 -3.63 5.19 8.02
C PRO A 6 -2.46 5.12 9.00
N SER A 7 -1.24 4.96 8.47
CA SER A 7 -0.03 5.02 9.28
C SER A 7 0.16 6.41 9.89
N ALA A 8 0.94 6.50 10.96
CA ALA A 8 1.24 7.77 11.60
C ALA A 8 1.83 8.76 10.59
N HIS A 9 1.26 9.96 10.53
CA HIS A 9 1.66 11.05 9.63
C HIS A 9 1.53 10.74 8.12
N LEU A 10 0.69 9.76 7.74
CA LEU A 10 0.53 9.39 6.32
C LEU A 10 0.13 10.61 5.47
N ALA A 11 -0.84 11.40 5.92
CA ALA A 11 -1.37 12.53 5.16
C ALA A 11 -0.32 13.62 4.93
N GLU A 12 0.40 14.02 5.99
CA GLU A 12 1.43 15.06 5.92
C GLU A 12 2.62 14.63 5.06
N ASN A 13 3.05 13.36 5.22
CA ASN A 13 4.15 12.82 4.45
C ASN A 13 3.80 12.63 2.97
N LEU A 14 2.55 12.23 2.69
CA LEU A 14 2.04 12.08 1.34
C LEU A 14 1.91 13.45 0.66
N ASP A 15 1.39 14.47 1.34
CA ASP A 15 1.33 15.85 0.80
C ASP A 15 2.73 16.38 0.45
N ALA A 16 3.72 16.15 1.33
CA ALA A 16 5.11 16.53 1.05
C ALA A 16 5.68 15.78 -0.17
N PHE A 17 5.41 14.48 -0.30
CA PHE A 17 5.83 13.67 -1.44
C PHE A 17 5.15 14.11 -2.75
N LEU A 18 3.84 14.38 -2.72
CA LEU A 18 3.07 14.77 -3.90
C LEU A 18 3.49 16.14 -4.47
N LYS A 19 4.11 17.00 -3.65
CA LYS A 19 4.68 18.27 -4.11
C LYS A 19 5.97 18.11 -4.93
N THR A 20 6.71 17.01 -4.74
CA THR A 20 8.01 16.79 -5.40
C THR A 20 7.96 15.78 -6.54
N THR A 21 6.96 14.89 -6.53
CA THR A 21 6.76 13.90 -7.59
C THR A 21 5.87 14.47 -8.70
N HIS A 22 6.14 14.07 -9.93
CA HIS A 22 5.34 14.46 -11.09
C HIS A 22 4.77 13.20 -11.76
N CYS A 23 3.51 12.89 -11.43
CA CYS A 23 2.69 11.95 -12.18
C CYS A 23 2.04 12.67 -13.36
N THR A 24 2.58 12.54 -14.57
CA THR A 24 1.99 13.13 -15.79
C THR A 24 1.28 12.04 -16.59
N GLY A 25 0.02 11.74 -16.28
CA GLY A 25 -0.82 10.79 -17.04
C GLY A 25 -1.46 9.70 -16.18
N ASN A 26 -1.42 8.45 -16.67
CA ASN A 26 -2.02 7.28 -16.02
C ASN A 26 -1.05 6.68 -15.00
N CYS A 27 -0.95 7.27 -13.82
CA CYS A 27 -0.16 6.69 -12.73
C CYS A 27 -0.89 6.77 -11.40
N ALA A 28 -0.54 5.83 -10.53
CA ALA A 28 -1.03 5.72 -9.18
C ALA A 28 0.11 5.22 -8.28
N TYR A 29 0.07 5.62 -7.02
CA TYR A 29 1.03 5.22 -6.00
C TYR A 29 0.38 4.17 -5.10
N VAL A 30 0.89 2.95 -5.14
CA VAL A 30 0.42 1.86 -4.29
C VAL A 30 0.90 2.08 -2.85
N ILE A 31 0.00 1.86 -1.89
CA ILE A 31 0.25 1.97 -0.46
C ILE A 31 0.27 0.56 0.15
N PRO A 32 1.44 0.03 0.55
CA PRO A 32 1.53 -1.27 1.22
C PRO A 32 0.72 -1.28 2.51
N THR A 33 -0.20 -2.23 2.61
CA THR A 33 -1.19 -2.32 3.69
C THR A 33 -1.06 -3.66 4.41
N TYR A 34 -1.13 -3.61 5.74
CA TYR A 34 -0.91 -4.77 6.61
C TYR A 34 -2.07 -4.95 7.57
N GLU A 35 -2.35 -6.20 7.89
CA GLU A 35 -3.15 -6.63 9.03
C GLU A 35 -2.25 -6.73 10.26
N LEU A 36 -2.77 -6.31 11.41
CA LEU A 36 -2.08 -6.37 12.70
C LEU A 36 -2.79 -7.35 13.64
N ASP A 37 -2.00 -8.05 14.45
CA ASP A 37 -2.55 -8.81 15.58
C ASP A 37 -3.18 -7.85 16.61
N GLU A 38 -4.40 -8.13 17.06
CA GLU A 38 -5.17 -7.25 17.97
C GLU A 38 -4.43 -6.92 19.27
N ARG A 39 -3.47 -7.74 19.68
CA ARG A 39 -2.72 -7.58 20.94
C ARG A 39 -1.57 -6.59 20.80
N VAL A 40 -1.19 -6.20 19.59
CA VAL A 40 -0.05 -5.30 19.37
C VAL A 40 -0.48 -3.85 19.38
N ARG A 41 0.45 -2.98 19.80
CA ARG A 41 0.26 -1.54 19.62
C ARG A 41 0.47 -1.19 18.15
N PHE A 42 -0.28 -0.20 17.68
CA PHE A 42 -0.14 0.33 16.34
C PHE A 42 1.32 0.77 16.07
N PRO A 43 1.92 0.37 14.93
CA PRO A 43 3.32 0.67 14.63
C PRO A 43 3.51 2.17 14.38
N ARG A 44 4.61 2.72 14.89
CA ARG A 44 4.93 4.15 14.76
C ARG A 44 5.62 4.49 13.45
N ASN A 45 6.26 3.51 12.82
CA ASN A 45 7.00 3.66 11.57
C ASN A 45 7.20 2.29 10.89
N LYS A 46 7.76 2.31 9.69
CA LYS A 46 8.04 1.11 8.88
C LYS A 46 8.92 0.09 9.62
N THR A 47 9.96 0.54 10.32
CA THR A 47 10.84 -0.36 11.08
C THR A 47 10.08 -1.12 12.17
N ASP A 48 9.20 -0.44 12.90
CA ASP A 48 8.33 -1.07 13.90
C ASP A 48 7.36 -2.07 13.26
N LEU A 49 6.77 -1.74 12.10
CA LEU A 49 5.89 -2.64 11.35
C LEU A 49 6.61 -3.90 10.87
N ILE A 50 7.78 -3.76 10.23
CA ILE A 50 8.58 -4.90 9.74
C ILE A 50 9.01 -5.80 10.91
N ARG A 51 9.35 -5.22 12.06
CA ARG A 51 9.64 -6.00 13.28
C ARG A 51 8.45 -6.82 13.75
N LEU A 52 7.22 -6.32 13.60
CA LEU A 52 6.00 -7.08 13.90
C LEU A 52 5.76 -8.17 12.85
N ALA A 53 5.96 -7.87 11.56
CA ALA A 53 5.84 -8.83 10.48
C ALA A 53 6.79 -10.03 10.64
N ASN A 54 8.06 -9.76 10.94
CA ASN A 54 9.07 -10.78 11.23
C ASN A 54 8.74 -11.66 12.45
N LYS A 55 7.88 -11.20 13.35
CA LYS A 55 7.39 -11.96 14.50
C LYS A 55 6.07 -12.69 14.23
N GLY A 56 5.53 -12.58 13.02
CA GLY A 56 4.20 -13.10 12.67
C GLY A 56 3.05 -12.36 13.34
N LEU A 57 3.28 -11.11 13.78
CA LEU A 57 2.28 -10.25 14.44
C LEU A 57 1.73 -9.16 13.50
N ALA A 58 2.25 -9.09 12.29
CA ALA A 58 1.68 -8.34 11.18
C ALA A 58 1.84 -9.18 9.90
N GLN A 59 0.98 -8.97 8.92
CA GLN A 59 1.10 -9.62 7.61
C GLN A 59 0.50 -8.71 6.53
N PRO A 60 0.87 -8.88 5.25
CA PRO A 60 0.18 -8.19 4.17
C PRO A 60 -1.33 -8.40 4.23
N PHE A 61 -2.10 -7.38 3.85
CA PHE A 61 -3.55 -7.46 3.84
C PHE A 61 -4.04 -8.65 3.00
N HIS A 62 -5.03 -9.38 3.50
CA HIS A 62 -5.57 -10.61 2.89
C HIS A 62 -4.56 -11.74 2.64
N HIS A 63 -3.34 -11.70 3.20
CA HIS A 63 -2.29 -12.68 2.91
C HIS A 63 -2.73 -14.14 3.13
N LYS A 64 -3.56 -14.42 4.14
CA LYS A 64 -4.04 -15.78 4.44
C LYS A 64 -5.26 -16.21 3.63
N VAL A 65 -6.17 -15.28 3.34
CA VAL A 65 -7.47 -15.59 2.73
C VAL A 65 -7.42 -15.48 1.21
N PHE A 66 -6.62 -14.55 0.68
CA PHE A 66 -6.55 -14.28 -0.74
C PHE A 66 -5.26 -13.54 -1.14
N ILE A 67 -4.16 -14.28 -1.25
CA ILE A 67 -2.82 -13.70 -1.51
C ILE A 67 -2.73 -12.95 -2.85
N TYR A 68 -3.41 -13.41 -3.91
CA TYR A 68 -3.35 -12.81 -5.25
C TYR A 68 -3.83 -11.36 -5.26
N ASN A 69 -4.72 -11.00 -4.34
CA ASN A 69 -5.28 -9.66 -4.19
C ASN A 69 -4.24 -8.56 -4.03
N GLN A 70 -3.13 -8.86 -3.35
CA GLN A 70 -2.07 -7.89 -3.06
C GLN A 70 -0.70 -8.33 -3.62
N PHE A 71 -0.64 -9.45 -4.35
CA PHE A 71 0.64 -10.10 -4.67
C PHE A 71 1.58 -9.23 -5.50
N ALA A 72 1.04 -8.48 -6.47
CA ALA A 72 1.83 -7.61 -7.33
C ALA A 72 2.49 -6.43 -6.60
N THR A 73 2.03 -6.07 -5.38
CA THR A 73 2.67 -5.06 -4.51
C THR A 73 4.10 -5.44 -4.13
N ASN A 74 4.46 -6.74 -4.16
CA ASN A 74 5.78 -7.25 -3.80
C ASN A 74 6.27 -6.73 -2.44
N PHE A 75 5.57 -7.17 -1.38
CA PHE A 75 5.85 -6.75 -0.01
C PHE A 75 7.28 -7.01 0.41
N SER A 76 7.88 -8.15 0.05
CA SER A 76 9.29 -8.44 0.41
C SER A 76 10.25 -7.38 -0.14
N ARG A 77 10.08 -6.99 -1.41
CA ARG A 77 10.90 -5.91 -2.00
C ARG A 77 10.66 -4.57 -1.31
N TRP A 78 9.41 -4.27 -0.94
CA TRP A 78 9.13 -3.07 -0.16
C TRP A 78 9.73 -3.13 1.24
N GLU A 79 9.67 -4.26 1.93
CA GLU A 79 10.20 -4.44 3.29
C GLU A 79 11.72 -4.24 3.33
N ASP A 80 12.44 -4.69 2.30
CA ASP A 80 13.90 -4.56 2.19
C ASP A 80 14.37 -3.11 1.89
N ASP A 81 13.47 -2.25 1.47
CA ASP A 81 13.77 -0.88 1.05
C ASP A 81 13.62 0.12 2.23
N PHE A 82 14.73 0.65 2.72
CA PHE A 82 14.75 1.62 3.82
C PHE A 82 15.19 3.00 3.35
N SER A 83 14.33 3.99 3.57
CA SER A 83 14.61 5.40 3.35
C SER A 83 14.11 6.23 4.52
N GLU A 84 14.79 7.35 4.77
CA GLU A 84 14.40 8.34 5.76
C GLU A 84 13.20 9.18 5.31
N THR A 85 12.89 9.18 4.01
CA THR A 85 11.83 9.98 3.41
C THR A 85 10.86 9.14 2.59
N VAL A 86 9.63 9.63 2.44
CA VAL A 86 8.65 9.00 1.55
C VAL A 86 9.14 9.10 0.12
N HIS A 87 9.20 7.95 -0.55
CA HIS A 87 9.68 7.82 -1.91
C HIS A 87 9.02 6.59 -2.57
N VAL A 88 9.19 6.48 -3.89
CA VAL A 88 8.77 5.30 -4.64
C VAL A 88 9.81 4.21 -4.46
N SER A 89 9.43 3.12 -3.78
CA SER A 89 10.30 1.95 -3.59
C SER A 89 10.61 1.27 -4.93
N HIS A 90 9.57 1.00 -5.73
CA HIS A 90 9.68 0.36 -7.03
C HIS A 90 8.39 0.50 -7.84
N ASN A 91 8.49 0.24 -9.14
CA ASN A 91 7.32 0.14 -10.02
C ASN A 91 6.70 -1.25 -9.93
N VAL A 92 5.37 -1.31 -9.82
CA VAL A 92 4.61 -2.56 -10.03
C VAL A 92 4.51 -2.79 -11.54
N THR A 93 5.27 -3.76 -12.06
CA THR A 93 5.41 -3.98 -13.51
C THR A 93 4.55 -5.12 -14.03
N ASN A 94 4.07 -5.99 -13.14
CA ASN A 94 3.37 -7.20 -13.52
C ASN A 94 1.88 -6.99 -13.33
N PHE A 95 1.11 -7.23 -14.39
CA PHE A 95 -0.31 -7.45 -14.24
C PHE A 95 -0.50 -8.80 -13.54
N GLU A 96 -1.23 -8.80 -12.43
CA GLU A 96 -1.63 -10.00 -11.72
C GLU A 96 -3.17 -10.04 -11.71
N PHE A 97 -3.74 -11.16 -12.14
CA PHE A 97 -5.18 -11.33 -12.16
C PHE A 97 -5.72 -11.23 -10.72
N LEU A 98 -6.75 -10.40 -10.51
CA LEU A 98 -7.40 -10.11 -9.21
C LEU A 98 -6.60 -9.20 -8.25
N TYR A 99 -5.60 -8.48 -8.75
CA TYR A 99 -4.85 -7.50 -7.96
C TYR A 99 -5.69 -6.24 -7.66
N GLU A 100 -5.96 -5.99 -6.38
CA GLU A 100 -6.77 -4.87 -5.89
C GLU A 100 -5.98 -4.06 -4.84
N PRO A 101 -4.98 -3.26 -5.23
CA PRO A 101 -4.17 -2.52 -4.28
C PRO A 101 -4.92 -1.36 -3.64
N PHE A 102 -4.47 -0.97 -2.44
CA PHE A 102 -4.71 0.38 -1.95
C PHE A 102 -3.79 1.35 -2.68
N TYR A 103 -4.32 2.42 -3.25
CA TYR A 103 -3.53 3.38 -4.00
C TYR A 103 -3.99 4.82 -3.81
N VAL A 104 -3.09 5.74 -4.13
CA VAL A 104 -3.34 7.17 -4.25
C VAL A 104 -3.08 7.57 -5.69
N ALA A 105 -4.00 8.32 -6.29
CA ALA A 105 -3.85 8.86 -7.63
C ALA A 105 -4.36 10.30 -7.69
N PRO A 106 -3.95 11.11 -8.68
CA PRO A 106 -4.61 12.37 -8.99
C PRO A 106 -6.10 12.15 -9.26
N ASP A 107 -6.93 13.14 -8.94
CA ASP A 107 -8.38 13.11 -9.23
C ASP A 107 -8.70 13.25 -10.74
N THR A 108 -7.68 13.49 -11.56
CA THR A 108 -7.78 13.55 -13.02
C THR A 108 -7.69 12.18 -13.70
N VAL A 109 -7.43 11.09 -12.96
CA VAL A 109 -7.42 9.75 -13.56
C VAL A 109 -8.82 9.36 -14.04
N PRO A 110 -8.94 8.53 -15.09
CA PRO A 110 -10.24 8.09 -15.55
C PRO A 110 -11.06 7.46 -14.41
N LEU A 111 -12.35 7.83 -14.34
CA LEU A 111 -13.27 7.16 -13.42
C LEU A 111 -13.32 5.67 -13.76
N HIS A 112 -13.53 4.85 -12.73
CA HIS A 112 -13.82 3.44 -12.95
C HIS A 112 -14.99 3.29 -13.92
N ASP A 113 -14.85 2.39 -14.89
CA ASP A 113 -15.90 2.12 -15.86
C ASP A 113 -16.81 1.04 -15.28
N GLU A 114 -17.98 1.44 -14.79
CA GLU A 114 -18.98 0.57 -14.15
C GLU A 114 -19.48 -0.57 -15.05
N ARG A 115 -19.15 -0.58 -16.36
CA ARG A 115 -19.47 -1.70 -17.27
C ARG A 115 -18.60 -2.93 -17.00
N PHE A 116 -17.45 -2.77 -16.34
CA PHE A 116 -16.66 -3.91 -15.90
C PHE A 116 -17.33 -4.53 -14.68
N LEU A 117 -18.07 -5.63 -14.90
CA LEU A 117 -18.74 -6.41 -13.86
C LEU A 117 -17.70 -7.30 -13.15
N GLY A 118 -17.02 -6.71 -12.19
CA GLY A 118 -16.07 -7.32 -11.26
C GLY A 118 -15.73 -6.29 -10.17
N TYR A 119 -15.35 -6.74 -8.97
CA TYR A 119 -14.77 -5.82 -8.00
C TYR A 119 -13.39 -5.41 -8.52
N GLY A 120 -13.16 -4.09 -8.64
CA GLY A 120 -11.83 -3.46 -8.75
C GLY A 120 -11.03 -3.73 -10.02
#